data_AF-A0A530QWZ1-F1
#
_entry.id   AF-A0A530QWZ1-F1
#
_cell.length_a   1.000
_cell.length_b   1.000
_cell.length_c   1.000
_cell.angle_alpha   90.00
_cell.angle_beta   90.00
_cell.angle_gamma   90.00
#
_symmetry.space_group_name_H-M   'P 1'
#
loop_
_entity.id
_entity.type
_entity.pdbx_description
1 polymer ?
#
loop_
_entity_poly.entity_id
_entity_poly.type
_entity_poly.pdbx_seq_one_letter_code
_entity_poly.pdbx_strand_id
1 'polypeptide(L)'
;IKFLGSDCIGADAGWDVVLAGDVFYDKSIADRLMPWFATLKARGADIIVGDPGRSYMPQAGLEPLAVYEVAVTRALEDALVKRTTVWRFA
;
A
#
# COMPACT_ATOMS: atom_id res chain seq x y z
N ILE A 1 18.81 -2.42 -9.44
CA ILE A 1 17.75 -2.72 -8.44
C ILE A 1 18.30 -3.81 -7.52
N LYS A 2 18.25 -3.64 -6.20
CA LYS A 2 18.73 -4.61 -5.21
C LYS A 2 17.53 -5.19 -4.48
N PHE A 3 17.42 -6.51 -4.44
CA PHE A 3 16.42 -7.18 -3.60
C PHE A 3 16.96 -7.30 -2.16
N LEU A 4 16.11 -7.03 -1.19
CA LEU A 4 16.37 -7.29 0.23
C LEU A 4 15.40 -8.38 0.66
N GLY A 5 15.92 -9.56 1.01
CA GLY A 5 15.12 -10.68 1.52
C GLY A 5 14.81 -10.59 3.01
N SER A 6 15.07 -9.44 3.62
CA SER A 6 14.82 -9.16 5.04
C SER A 6 13.58 -8.30 5.20
N ASP A 7 13.01 -8.32 6.41
CA ASP A 7 11.96 -7.38 6.79
C ASP A 7 12.51 -5.94 6.79
N CYS A 8 11.84 -5.05 6.07
CA CYS A 8 12.20 -3.63 5.98
C CYS A 8 11.36 -2.76 6.92
N ILE A 9 10.28 -3.29 7.51
CA ILE A 9 9.37 -2.51 8.35
C ILE A 9 10.11 -2.02 9.59
N GLY A 10 10.11 -0.71 9.79
CA GLY A 10 10.84 -0.03 10.88
C GLY A 10 12.23 0.46 10.49
N ALA A 11 12.74 0.12 9.31
CA ALA A 11 14.00 0.67 8.80
C ALA A 11 13.79 2.01 8.10
N ASP A 12 14.80 2.87 8.15
CA ASP A 12 14.88 4.07 7.31
C ASP A 12 16.24 4.08 6.62
N ALA A 13 16.25 3.77 5.33
CA ALA A 13 17.46 3.81 4.51
C ALA A 13 17.57 5.08 3.66
N GLY A 14 16.81 6.14 4.00
CA GLY A 14 16.82 7.41 3.28
C GLY A 14 16.05 7.38 1.96
N TRP A 15 15.03 6.53 1.83
CA TRP A 15 14.22 6.45 0.61
C TRP A 15 13.32 7.68 0.44
N ASP A 16 13.48 8.44 -0.63
CA ASP A 16 12.61 9.60 -0.92
C ASP A 16 11.17 9.18 -1.23
N VAL A 17 10.99 8.02 -1.86
CA VAL A 17 9.68 7.47 -2.22
C VAL A 17 9.57 6.01 -1.80
N VAL A 18 8.45 5.65 -1.18
CA VAL A 18 8.10 4.27 -0.80
C VAL A 18 6.84 3.85 -1.54
N LEU A 19 6.93 2.75 -2.29
CA LEU A 19 5.80 2.14 -2.98
C LEU A 19 5.42 0.84 -2.27
N ALA A 20 4.17 0.73 -1.84
CA ALA A 20 3.63 -0.45 -1.18
C ALA A 20 2.42 -0.98 -1.95
N GLY A 21 2.38 -2.27 -2.25
CA GLY A 21 1.29 -2.89 -3.02
C GLY A 21 0.61 -3.99 -2.22
N ASP A 22 -0.73 -3.96 -2.16
CA ASP A 22 -1.60 -4.93 -1.49
C ASP A 22 -1.05 -5.31 -0.10
N VAL A 23 -0.85 -4.30 0.76
CA VAL A 23 -0.19 -4.49 2.07
C VAL A 23 -1.18 -4.53 3.25
N PHE A 24 -2.45 -4.21 3.03
CA PHE A 24 -3.50 -4.21 4.06
C PHE A 24 -4.33 -5.50 4.08
N TYR A 25 -3.78 -6.61 3.55
CA TYR A 25 -4.43 -7.93 3.54
C TYR A 25 -4.48 -8.60 4.91
N ASP A 26 -3.56 -8.24 5.81
CA ASP A 26 -3.45 -8.80 7.16
C ASP A 26 -3.35 -7.70 8.20
N LYS A 27 -4.06 -7.88 9.33
CA LYS A 27 -4.12 -6.89 10.41
C LYS A 27 -2.75 -6.67 11.05
N SER A 28 -1.99 -7.73 11.33
CA SER A 28 -0.71 -7.62 12.02
C SER A 28 0.32 -6.87 11.18
N ILE A 29 0.24 -7.03 9.86
CA ILE A 29 1.09 -6.30 8.91
C ILE A 29 0.64 -4.84 8.84
N ALA A 30 -0.66 -4.57 8.69
CA ALA A 30 -1.22 -3.22 8.70
C ALA A 30 -0.80 -2.44 9.96
N ASP A 31 -0.97 -3.04 11.14
CA ASP A 31 -0.65 -2.45 12.44
C ASP A 31 0.85 -2.07 12.56
N ARG A 32 1.74 -2.80 11.89
CA ARG A 32 3.18 -2.49 11.84
C ARG A 32 3.54 -1.45 10.79
N LEU A 33 2.84 -1.44 9.65
CA LEU A 33 3.10 -0.51 8.55
C LEU A 33 2.71 0.93 8.91
N MET A 34 1.56 1.13 9.56
CA MET A 34 1.06 2.46 9.88
C MET A 34 2.06 3.35 10.66
N PRO A 35 2.64 2.91 11.80
CA PRO A 35 3.61 3.73 12.52
C PRO A 35 4.92 3.91 11.74
N TRP A 36 5.31 2.93 10.94
CA TRP A 36 6.49 3.02 10.11
C TRP A 36 6.32 4.03 8.97
N PHE A 37 5.18 4.01 8.27
CA PHE A 37 4.83 5.00 7.26
C PHE A 37 4.77 6.40 7.85
N ALA A 38 4.15 6.57 9.03
CA ALA A 38 4.16 7.86 9.72
C ALA A 38 5.58 8.37 10.00
N THR A 39 6.50 7.47 10.40
CA THR A 39 7.92 7.82 10.64
C THR A 39 8.62 8.29 9.36
N LEU A 40 8.47 7.54 8.27
CA LEU A 40 9.08 7.89 6.99
C LEU A 40 8.48 9.17 6.40
N LYS A 41 7.17 9.37 6.53
CA LYS A 41 6.46 10.58 6.11
C LYS A 41 6.94 11.81 6.89
N ALA A 42 7.10 11.70 8.21
CA ALA A 42 7.61 12.78 9.05
C ALA A 42 9.04 13.21 8.67
N ARG A 43 9.85 12.27 8.16
CA ARG A 43 11.18 12.54 7.59
C ARG A 43 11.10 13.18 6.19
N GLY A 44 9.94 13.18 5.54
CA GLY A 44 9.72 13.76 4.21
C GLY A 44 9.63 12.76 3.06
N ALA A 45 9.54 11.45 3.33
CA ALA A 45 9.27 10.46 2.29
C ALA A 45 7.86 10.63 1.71
N ASP A 46 7.70 10.47 0.39
CA ASP A 46 6.38 10.26 -0.22
C ASP A 46 6.04 8.77 -0.22
N ILE A 47 4.86 8.42 0.29
CA ILE A 47 4.45 7.03 0.47
C ILE A 47 3.19 6.81 -0.36
N ILE A 48 3.28 5.88 -1.30
CA ILE A 48 2.21 5.56 -2.23
C ILE A 48 1.83 4.10 -2.04
N VAL A 49 0.55 3.86 -1.82
CA VAL A 49 -0.02 2.53 -1.59
C VAL A 49 -0.99 2.18 -2.70
N GLY A 50 -0.78 1.06 -3.39
CA GLY A 50 -1.77 0.46 -4.28
C GLY A 50 -2.55 -0.61 -3.53
N ASP A 51 -3.86 -0.44 -3.34
CA ASP A 51 -4.69 -1.41 -2.61
C ASP A 51 -6.13 -1.44 -3.16
N PRO A 52 -6.75 -2.63 -3.32
CA PRO A 52 -8.13 -2.77 -3.79
C PRO A 52 -9.21 -2.39 -2.76
N GLY A 53 -8.83 -1.95 -1.56
CA GLY A 53 -9.75 -1.67 -0.45
C GLY A 53 -9.88 -2.88 0.47
N ARG A 54 -8.75 -3.46 0.90
CA ARG A 54 -8.71 -4.58 1.85
C ARG A 54 -9.29 -4.19 3.21
N SER A 55 -9.73 -5.20 3.97
CA SER A 55 -10.44 -5.01 5.24
C SER A 55 -9.68 -4.24 6.32
N TYR A 56 -8.34 -4.22 6.26
CA TYR A 56 -7.49 -3.54 7.25
C TYR A 56 -6.91 -2.22 6.73
N MET A 57 -7.42 -1.74 5.61
CA MET A 57 -7.06 -0.42 5.09
C MET A 57 -7.51 0.67 6.08
N PRO A 58 -6.65 1.64 6.42
CA PRO A 58 -7.02 2.71 7.33
C PRO A 58 -8.12 3.59 6.72
N GLN A 59 -9.07 4.00 7.56
CA GLN A 59 -10.21 4.82 7.14
C GLN A 59 -9.84 6.30 6.93
N ALA A 60 -8.68 6.72 7.41
CA ALA A 60 -8.19 8.10 7.37
C ALA A 60 -6.66 8.11 7.16
N GLY A 61 -6.10 9.26 6.79
CA GLY A 61 -4.67 9.42 6.51
C GLY A 61 -4.25 8.89 5.14
N LEU A 62 -5.22 8.65 4.25
CA LEU A 62 -4.99 8.25 2.86
C LEU A 62 -5.73 9.18 1.91
N GLU A 63 -5.02 9.72 0.94
CA GLU A 63 -5.56 10.54 -0.14
C GLU A 63 -5.60 9.72 -1.44
N PRO A 64 -6.77 9.54 -2.09
CA PRO A 64 -6.84 8.82 -3.35
C PRO A 64 -6.11 9.62 -4.45
N LEU A 65 -5.20 8.98 -5.17
CA LEU A 65 -4.47 9.55 -6.31
C LEU A 65 -5.04 9.10 -7.64
N ALA A 66 -5.37 7.82 -7.78
CA ALA A 66 -5.88 7.26 -9.03
C ALA A 66 -6.66 5.96 -8.77
N VAL A 67 -7.62 5.65 -9.65
CA VAL A 67 -8.34 4.37 -9.64
C VAL A 67 -8.09 3.66 -10.96
N TYR A 68 -7.77 2.38 -10.87
CA TYR A 68 -7.55 1.50 -12.01
C TYR A 68 -8.55 0.36 -12.00
N GLU A 69 -9.06 0.05 -13.17
CA GLU A 69 -9.96 -1.08 -13.40
C GLU A 69 -9.24 -2.09 -14.28
N VAL A 70 -8.89 -3.24 -13.70
CA VAL A 70 -8.17 -4.31 -14.39
C VAL A 70 -9.19 -5.36 -14.80
N ALA A 71 -9.36 -5.53 -16.12
CA ALA A 71 -10.18 -6.59 -16.67
C ALA A 71 -9.53 -7.95 -16.34
N VAL A 72 -10.27 -8.81 -15.63
CA VAL A 72 -9.82 -10.19 -15.36
C VAL A 72 -10.43 -11.12 -16.41
N THR A 73 -9.59 -11.95 -17.03
CA THR A 73 -10.05 -12.96 -17.98
C THR A 73 -10.94 -13.97 -17.27
N ARG A 74 -12.22 -14.00 -17.66
CA ARG A 74 -13.27 -14.89 -17.14
C ARG A 74 -12.80 -16.34 -17.10
N ALA A 75 -12.51 -16.84 -15.91
CA ALA A 75 -12.50 -18.28 -15.65
C ALA A 75 -12.91 -18.68 -14.23
N LEU A 76 -13.05 -17.78 -13.24
CA LEU A 76 -13.35 -18.25 -11.87
C LEU A 76 -14.13 -17.37 -10.88
N GLU A 77 -14.51 -16.11 -11.13
CA GLU A 77 -15.23 -15.32 -10.09
C GLU A 77 -16.29 -14.33 -10.65
N ASP A 78 -17.33 -14.06 -9.84
CA ASP A 78 -18.56 -13.28 -10.14
C ASP A 78 -18.35 -11.76 -10.37
N ALA A 79 -17.11 -11.26 -10.35
CA ALA A 79 -16.79 -9.85 -10.58
C ALA A 79 -15.82 -9.69 -11.78
N LEU A 80 -16.30 -9.06 -12.84
CA LEU A 80 -15.65 -8.96 -14.15
C LEU A 80 -14.46 -7.98 -14.22
N VAL A 81 -14.24 -7.20 -13.16
CA VAL A 81 -13.24 -6.15 -13.10
C VAL A 81 -12.69 -6.08 -11.67
N LYS A 82 -11.36 -6.15 -11.51
CA LYS A 82 -10.71 -5.82 -10.24
C LYS A 82 -10.41 -4.33 -10.21
N ARG A 83 -11.14 -3.61 -9.35
CA ARG A 83 -10.88 -2.20 -9.07
C ARG A 83 -9.77 -2.09 -8.03
N THR A 84 -8.78 -1.25 -8.29
CA THR A 84 -7.69 -0.96 -7.36
C THR A 84 -7.43 0.53 -7.33
N THR A 85 -7.23 1.06 -6.13
CA THR A 85 -6.99 2.49 -5.95
C THR A 85 -5.54 2.67 -5.51
N VAL A 86 -4.89 3.69 -6.07
CA VAL A 86 -3.60 4.20 -5.63
C VAL A 86 -3.87 5.34 -4.66
N TRP A 87 -3.23 5.29 -3.50
CA TRP A 87 -3.40 6.20 -2.39
C TRP A 87 -2.06 6.81 -2.02
N ARG A 88 -2.06 8.06 -1.61
CA ARG A 88 -0.94 8.70 -0.91
C ARG A 88 -1.20 8.63 0.58
N PHE A 89 -0.18 8.27 1.35
CA PHE A 89 -0.22 8.44 2.80
C PHE A 89 -0.03 9.91 3.16
N ALA A 90 -1.01 10.47 3.89
CA ALA A 90 -1.05 11.87 4.29
C ALA A 90 -0.39 12.09 5.66
#